data_AF-A0A847BYG2-F1
#
_entry.id   AF-A0A847BYG2-F1
#
_cell.length_a   1.000
_cell.length_b   1.000
_cell.length_c   1.000
_cell.angle_alpha   90.00
_cell.angle_beta   90.00
_cell.angle_gamma   90.00
#
_symmetry.space_group_name_H-M   'P 1'
#
loop_
_entity.id
_entity.type
_entity.pdbx_description
1 polymer ?
#
loop_
_entity_poly.entity_id
_entity_poly.type
_entity_poly.pdbx_seq_one_letter_code
_entity_poly.pdbx_strand_id
1 'polypeptide(L)'
;GVHLAGLITLKAAVILPVLAVLVGTLPVSVIGQALYRFHVPEKLVYILLFCYRYVFVLEQEFRRLERTARLRSFRPRTDLHTYRTYAYLIAMLFLRASLRADQVHRAMVCRGFQGRFPALEEMRFRGTDWGWALALAVPPVFVSAWPWLLNLVC
;
A
#
# COMPACT_ATOMS: atom_id res chain seq x y z
N GLY A 1 36.38 10.64 7.62
CA GLY A 1 35.02 11.09 8.01
C GLY A 1 34.18 11.52 6.81
N VAL A 2 34.59 12.58 6.11
CA VAL A 2 33.80 13.24 5.05
C VAL A 2 33.44 12.32 3.87
N HIS A 3 34.35 11.44 3.46
CA HIS A 3 34.08 10.46 2.39
C HIS A 3 32.99 9.45 2.74
N LEU A 4 32.93 8.99 3.99
CA LEU A 4 31.88 8.06 4.44
C LEU A 4 30.51 8.76 4.50
N ALA A 5 30.49 10.02 4.94
CA ALA A 5 29.26 10.83 4.97
C ALA A 5 28.71 11.05 3.54
N GLY A 6 29.58 11.38 2.58
CA GLY A 6 29.21 11.53 1.17
C GLY A 6 28.66 10.24 0.55
N LEU A 7 29.21 9.07 0.90
CA LEU A 7 28.71 7.78 0.40
C LEU A 7 27.32 7.43 0.95
N ILE A 8 27.04 7.75 2.22
CA ILE A 8 25.74 7.47 2.84
C ILE A 8 24.65 8.37 2.22
N THR A 9 24.93 9.66 2.05
CA THR A 9 23.96 10.59 1.45
C THR A 9 23.67 10.24 -0.01
N LEU A 10 24.68 9.84 -0.78
CA LEU A 10 24.50 9.42 -2.17
C LEU A 10 23.70 8.11 -2.27
N LYS A 11 23.93 7.13 -1.39
CA LYS A 11 23.09 5.92 -1.29
C LYS A 11 21.62 6.27 -1.01
N ALA A 12 21.37 7.12 -0.01
CA ALA A 12 20.01 7.50 0.35
C ALA A 12 19.30 8.25 -0.79
N ALA A 13 20.02 9.15 -1.47
CA ALA A 13 19.51 9.93 -2.60
C ALA A 13 19.10 9.07 -3.81
N VAL A 14 19.69 7.88 -3.97
CA VAL A 14 19.33 6.94 -5.05
C VAL A 14 18.24 5.97 -4.60
N ILE A 15 18.31 5.43 -3.38
CA ILE A 15 17.38 4.42 -2.88
C ILE A 15 15.96 4.98 -2.71
N LEU A 16 15.83 6.20 -2.17
CA LEU A 16 14.51 6.81 -1.91
C LEU A 16 13.65 7.02 -3.18
N PRO A 17 14.14 7.68 -4.26
CA PRO A 17 13.35 7.86 -5.46
C PRO A 17 13.10 6.56 -6.21
N VAL A 18 14.05 5.61 -6.20
CA VAL A 18 13.86 4.28 -6.80
C VAL A 18 12.71 3.55 -6.09
N LEU A 19 12.68 3.57 -4.76
CA LEU A 19 11.59 2.98 -3.99
C LEU A 19 10.26 3.68 -4.27
N ALA A 20 10.25 5.01 -4.37
CA ALA A 20 9.04 5.77 -4.65
C ALA A 20 8.47 5.47 -6.05
N VAL A 21 9.33 5.39 -7.07
CA VAL A 21 8.93 5.02 -8.45
C VAL A 21 8.44 3.58 -8.49
N LEU A 22 9.14 2.66 -7.81
CA LEU A 22 8.72 1.25 -7.71
C LEU A 22 7.30 1.15 -7.12
N VAL A 23 7.07 1.71 -5.94
CA VAL A 23 5.75 1.70 -5.29
C VAL A 23 4.69 2.43 -6.11
N GLY A 24 5.05 3.48 -6.84
CA GLY A 24 4.13 4.25 -7.68
C GLY A 24 3.74 3.58 -9.01
N THR A 25 4.58 2.67 -9.53
CA THR A 25 4.36 2.01 -10.84
C THR A 25 3.74 0.63 -10.73
N LEU A 26 3.90 -0.04 -9.60
CA LEU A 26 3.37 -1.38 -9.35
C LEU A 26 1.88 -1.32 -8.94
N PRO A 27 0.96 -1.95 -9.69
CA PRO A 27 -0.40 -2.12 -9.20
C PRO A 27 -0.40 -3.07 -7.99
N VAL A 28 -1.29 -2.83 -7.03
CA VAL A 28 -1.36 -3.60 -5.78
C VAL A 28 -1.70 -5.09 -6.02
N SER A 29 -2.30 -5.42 -7.17
CA SER A 29 -2.48 -6.81 -7.61
C SER A 29 -1.15 -7.55 -7.79
N VAL A 30 -0.14 -6.90 -8.37
CA VAL A 30 1.20 -7.50 -8.59
C VAL A 30 1.93 -7.68 -7.26
N ILE A 31 1.76 -6.75 -6.31
CA ILE A 31 2.31 -6.87 -4.96
C ILE A 31 1.70 -8.07 -4.23
N GLY A 32 0.37 -8.24 -4.32
CA GLY A 32 -0.32 -9.41 -3.75
C GLY A 32 0.18 -10.75 -4.31
N GLN A 33 0.47 -10.81 -5.60
CA GLN A 33 0.99 -12.02 -6.22
C GLN A 33 2.48 -12.28 -5.90
N ALA A 34 3.29 -11.22 -5.77
CA ALA A 34 4.66 -11.35 -5.28
C ALA A 34 4.69 -11.95 -3.87
N LEU A 35 3.78 -11.51 -2.98
CA LEU A 35 3.57 -12.08 -1.65
C LEU A 35 3.17 -13.57 -1.71
N TYR A 36 2.32 -13.95 -2.66
CA TYR A 36 1.98 -15.37 -2.88
C TYR A 36 3.21 -16.22 -3.23
N ARG A 37 4.10 -15.72 -4.10
CA ARG A 37 5.37 -16.41 -4.43
C ARG A 37 6.34 -16.50 -3.24
N PHE A 38 6.25 -15.57 -2.30
CA PHE A 38 6.99 -15.60 -1.03
C PHE A 38 6.42 -16.59 0.01
N HIS A 39 5.60 -17.56 -0.40
CA HIS A 39 5.00 -18.57 0.47
C HIS A 39 4.03 -18.01 1.53
N VAL A 40 3.54 -16.78 1.35
CA VAL A 40 2.47 -16.24 2.21
C VAL A 40 1.17 -16.99 1.91
N PRO A 41 0.42 -17.45 2.93
CA PRO A 41 -0.82 -18.16 2.70
C PRO A 41 -1.82 -17.29 1.95
N GLU A 42 -2.48 -17.86 0.95
CA GLU A 42 -3.41 -17.18 0.04
C GLU A 42 -4.45 -16.32 0.77
N LYS A 43 -4.94 -16.82 1.91
CA LYS A 43 -5.87 -16.11 2.78
C LYS A 43 -5.40 -14.70 3.16
N LEU A 44 -4.12 -14.51 3.49
CA LEU A 44 -3.56 -13.21 3.85
C LEU A 44 -3.49 -12.27 2.65
N VAL A 45 -3.13 -12.79 1.48
CA VAL A 45 -3.08 -12.01 0.23
C VAL A 45 -4.47 -11.47 -0.13
N TYR A 46 -5.51 -12.30 -0.01
CA TYR A 46 -6.88 -11.86 -0.26
C TYR A 46 -7.37 -10.81 0.72
N ILE A 47 -7.13 -11.02 2.02
CA ILE A 47 -7.51 -10.03 3.05
C ILE A 47 -6.83 -8.69 2.74
N LEU A 48 -5.54 -8.70 2.39
CA LEU A 48 -4.80 -7.49 2.02
C LEU A 48 -5.38 -6.79 0.77
N LEU A 49 -5.70 -7.54 -0.29
CA LEU A 49 -6.26 -6.99 -1.52
C LEU A 49 -7.66 -6.40 -1.31
N PHE A 50 -8.50 -7.08 -0.53
CA PHE A 50 -9.79 -6.55 -0.11
C PHE A 50 -9.59 -5.28 0.73
N CYS A 51 -8.72 -5.29 1.74
CA CYS A 51 -8.42 -4.11 2.55
C CYS A 51 -8.03 -2.92 1.68
N TYR A 52 -7.11 -3.10 0.72
CA TYR A 52 -6.73 -2.03 -0.21
C TYR A 52 -7.93 -1.46 -0.96
N ARG A 53 -8.78 -2.31 -1.54
CA ARG A 53 -10.00 -1.86 -2.25
C ARG A 53 -10.97 -1.11 -1.32
N TYR A 54 -11.12 -1.58 -0.08
CA TYR A 54 -12.01 -0.96 0.90
C TYR A 54 -11.46 0.36 1.48
N VAL A 55 -10.14 0.57 1.52
CA VAL A 55 -9.55 1.84 1.95
C VAL A 55 -10.04 3.00 1.09
N PHE A 56 -10.07 2.87 -0.24
CA PHE A 56 -10.59 3.93 -1.12
C PHE A 56 -12.07 4.22 -0.88
N VAL A 57 -12.86 3.18 -0.62
CA VAL A 57 -14.29 3.32 -0.33
C VAL A 57 -14.51 3.99 1.02
N LEU A 58 -13.72 3.63 2.03
CA LEU A 58 -13.75 4.26 3.35
C LEU A 58 -13.30 5.72 3.30
N GLU A 59 -12.31 6.03 2.47
CA GLU A 59 -11.85 7.41 2.25
C GLU A 59 -12.97 8.27 1.62
N GLN A 60 -13.71 7.72 0.66
CA GLN A 60 -14.88 8.39 0.08
C GLN A 60 -15.99 8.63 1.11
N GLU A 61 -16.31 7.63 1.93
CA GLU A 61 -17.28 7.75 3.02
C GLU A 61 -16.83 8.78 4.07
N PHE A 62 -15.55 8.75 4.45
CA PHE A 62 -14.97 9.71 5.39
C PHE A 62 -15.06 11.15 4.86
N ARG A 63 -14.64 11.39 3.62
CA ARG A 63 -14.76 12.71 2.98
C ARG A 63 -16.20 13.17 2.88
N ARG A 64 -17.16 12.27 2.64
CA ARG A 64 -18.58 12.59 2.61
C ARG A 64 -19.09 13.02 3.98
N LEU A 65 -18.76 12.25 5.02
CA LEU A 65 -19.14 12.56 6.40
C LEU A 65 -18.53 13.89 6.87
N GLU A 66 -17.27 14.15 6.52
CA GLU A 66 -16.60 15.40 6.83
C GLU A 66 -17.28 16.60 6.15
N ARG A 67 -17.64 16.49 4.87
CA ARG A 67 -18.38 17.55 4.15
C ARG A 67 -19.74 17.82 4.80
N THR A 68 -20.49 16.78 5.18
CA THR A 68 -21.77 16.94 5.87
C THR A 68 -21.61 17.61 7.23
N ALA A 69 -20.54 17.28 7.97
CA ALA A 69 -20.23 17.94 9.24
C ALA A 69 -19.93 19.44 9.03
N ARG A 70 -19.10 19.79 8.04
CA ARG A 70 -18.78 21.18 7.69
C ARG A 70 -20.02 21.99 7.33
N LEU A 71 -20.98 21.41 6.59
CA LEU A 71 -22.24 22.08 6.22
C LEU A 71 -23.14 22.40 7.42
N ARG A 72 -23.06 21.63 8.51
CA ARG A 72 -23.80 21.89 9.77
C ARG A 72 -23.13 22.94 10.66
N SER A 73 -22.33 23.84 10.08
CA SER A 73 -21.57 24.88 10.79
C SER A 73 -20.43 24.37 11.68
N PHE A 74 -19.90 23.16 11.41
CA PHE A 74 -18.72 22.68 12.11
C PHE A 74 -17.47 23.44 11.65
N ARG A 75 -16.94 24.31 12.51
CA ARG A 75 -15.64 24.95 12.31
C ARG A 75 -14.58 24.14 13.05
N PRO A 76 -13.54 23.62 12.37
CA PRO A 76 -12.46 22.92 13.05
C PRO A 76 -11.71 23.91 13.95
N ARG A 77 -11.99 23.86 15.25
CA ARG A 77 -11.22 24.53 16.29
C ARG A 77 -10.64 23.49 17.24
N THR A 78 -9.50 23.75 17.85
CA THR A 78 -8.93 22.91 18.92
C THR A 78 -9.73 23.09 20.20
N ASP A 79 -10.96 22.58 20.20
CA ASP A 79 -11.90 22.63 21.32
C ASP A 79 -12.40 21.20 21.61
N LEU A 80 -12.82 20.93 22.84
CA LEU A 80 -13.28 19.62 23.29
C LEU A 80 -14.49 19.13 22.47
N HIS A 81 -15.36 20.08 22.07
CA HIS A 81 -16.50 19.82 21.19
C HIS A 81 -16.09 19.30 19.81
N THR A 82 -14.97 19.78 19.27
CA THR A 82 -14.43 19.35 17.98
C THR A 82 -13.95 17.91 18.06
N TYR A 83 -13.17 17.56 19.10
CA TYR A 83 -12.72 16.19 19.33
C TYR A 83 -13.90 15.22 19.52
N ARG A 84 -14.94 15.63 20.27
CA ARG A 84 -16.15 14.83 20.43
C ARG A 84 -16.86 14.56 19.10
N THR A 85 -16.91 15.56 18.21
CA THR A 85 -17.49 15.41 16.87
C THR A 85 -16.67 14.46 16.02
N TYR A 86 -15.33 14.55 16.02
CA TYR A 86 -14.46 13.58 15.35
C TYR A 86 -14.63 12.16 15.88
N ALA A 87 -14.76 11.99 17.20
CA ALA A 87 -15.04 10.69 17.80
C ALA A 87 -16.35 10.08 17.28
N TYR A 88 -17.43 10.88 17.17
CA TYR A 88 -18.69 10.41 16.57
C TYR A 88 -18.54 10.06 15.08
N LEU A 89 -17.77 10.84 14.31
CA LEU A 89 -17.50 10.54 12.90
C LEU A 89 -16.76 9.21 12.73
N ILE A 90 -15.71 9.00 13.52
CA ILE A 90 -14.91 7.77 13.51
C ILE A 90 -15.76 6.57 13.98
N ALA A 91 -16.55 6.73 15.05
CA ALA A 91 -17.43 5.69 15.55
C ALA A 91 -18.47 5.26 14.49
N MET A 92 -19.08 6.23 13.80
CA MET A 92 -20.03 5.95 12.72
C MET A 92 -19.36 5.24 11.54
N LEU A 93 -18.16 5.68 11.15
CA LEU A 93 -17.38 5.04 10.08
C LEU A 93 -17.03 3.60 10.44
N PHE A 94 -16.60 3.35 11.68
CA PHE A 94 -16.26 2.02 12.19
C PHE A 94 -17.47 1.09 12.20
N LEU A 95 -18.63 1.56 12.68
CA LEU A 95 -19.85 0.77 12.69
C LEU A 95 -20.28 0.39 11.26
N ARG A 96 -20.24 1.33 10.31
CA ARG A 96 -20.54 1.07 8.90
C ARG A 96 -19.56 0.08 8.26
N ALA A 97 -18.26 0.21 8.57
CA ALA A 97 -17.24 -0.71 8.08
C ALA A 97 -17.50 -2.14 8.59
N SER A 98 -17.85 -2.29 9.86
CA SER A 98 -18.16 -3.58 10.50
C SER A 98 -19.39 -4.24 9.88
N LEU A 99 -20.51 -3.50 9.74
CA LEU A 99 -21.72 -4.01 9.09
C LEU A 99 -21.47 -4.43 7.63
N ARG A 100 -20.61 -3.68 6.92
CA ARG A 100 -20.24 -4.01 5.54
C ARG A 100 -19.40 -5.28 5.47
N ALA A 101 -18.48 -5.49 6.41
CA ALA A 101 -17.69 -6.71 6.50
C ALA A 101 -18.60 -7.95 6.69
N ASP A 102 -19.59 -7.84 7.59
CA ASP A 102 -20.58 -8.90 7.81
C ASP A 102 -21.42 -9.19 6.56
N GLN A 103 -21.91 -8.15 5.88
CA GLN A 103 -22.67 -8.32 4.63
C GLN A 103 -21.85 -9.02 3.54
N VAL A 104 -20.58 -8.64 3.40
CA VAL A 104 -19.66 -9.26 2.44
C VAL A 104 -19.41 -10.72 2.79
N HIS A 105 -19.18 -11.02 4.08
CA HIS A 105 -18.99 -12.38 4.53
C HIS A 105 -20.23 -13.26 4.27
N ARG A 106 -21.43 -12.77 4.59
CA ARG A 106 -22.68 -13.48 4.30
C ARG A 106 -22.86 -13.72 2.81
N ALA A 107 -22.56 -12.73 1.96
CA ALA A 107 -22.63 -12.89 0.51
C ALA A 107 -21.61 -13.92 -0.02
N MET A 108 -20.41 -14.02 0.58
CA MET A 108 -19.44 -15.07 0.25
C MET A 108 -19.99 -16.45 0.61
N VAL A 109 -20.55 -16.62 1.80
CA VAL A 109 -21.15 -17.89 2.24
C VAL A 109 -22.29 -18.32 1.31
N CYS A 110 -23.18 -17.41 0.92
CA CYS A 110 -24.28 -17.72 -0.02
C CYS A 110 -23.79 -18.15 -1.41
N ARG A 111 -22.58 -17.75 -1.83
CA ARG A 111 -21.95 -18.16 -3.10
C ARG A 111 -21.21 -19.49 -2.99
N GLY A 112 -21.34 -20.22 -1.88
CA GLY A 112 -20.70 -21.52 -1.67
C GLY A 112 -19.25 -21.42 -1.20
N PHE A 113 -18.89 -20.38 -0.45
CA PHE A 113 -17.53 -20.24 0.08
C PHE A 113 -17.20 -21.33 1.11
N GLN A 114 -16.37 -22.31 0.72
CA GLN A 114 -15.95 -23.45 1.54
C GLN A 114 -14.71 -23.17 2.41
N GLY A 115 -14.45 -21.91 2.76
CA GLY A 115 -13.24 -21.52 3.50
C GLY A 115 -11.96 -21.47 2.66
N ARG A 116 -12.07 -21.71 1.35
CA ARG A 116 -10.98 -21.57 0.37
C ARG A 116 -11.34 -20.47 -0.61
N PHE A 117 -10.46 -19.49 -0.74
CA PHE A 117 -10.62 -18.40 -1.70
C PHE A 117 -10.17 -18.90 -3.09
N PRO A 118 -11.01 -18.83 -4.14
CA PRO A 118 -10.61 -19.26 -5.47
C PRO A 118 -9.45 -18.39 -5.96
N ALA A 119 -8.37 -19.05 -6.40
CA ALA A 119 -7.18 -18.45 -7.00
C ALA A 119 -7.56 -17.40 -8.05
N LEU A 120 -7.33 -16.13 -7.73
CA LEU A 120 -7.46 -15.04 -8.70
C LEU A 120 -6.29 -15.12 -9.68
N GLU A 121 -6.65 -15.46 -10.92
CA GLU A 121 -5.97 -15.22 -12.20
C GLU A 121 -4.44 -15.31 -12.24
N GLU A 122 -3.97 -16.29 -13.01
CA GLU A 122 -2.62 -16.39 -13.53
C GLU A 122 -2.25 -15.11 -14.31
N MET A 123 -1.54 -14.16 -13.68
CA MET A 123 -0.93 -13.07 -14.43
C MET A 123 0.13 -13.61 -15.38
N ARG A 124 -0.10 -13.35 -16.67
CA ARG A 124 0.87 -13.53 -17.75
C ARG A 124 1.97 -12.49 -17.61
N PHE A 125 3.18 -12.93 -17.28
CA PHE A 125 4.40 -12.13 -17.39
C PHE A 125 4.52 -11.59 -18.82
N ARG A 126 4.51 -10.26 -18.99
CA ARG A 126 4.73 -9.63 -20.31
C ARG A 126 6.21 -9.31 -20.40
N GLY A 127 6.89 -9.74 -21.46
CA GLY A 127 8.35 -9.58 -21.61
C GLY A 127 8.85 -8.13 -21.52
N THR A 128 7.95 -7.15 -21.67
CA THR A 128 8.21 -5.72 -21.48
C THR A 128 8.53 -5.35 -20.01
N ASP A 129 8.06 -6.14 -19.03
CA ASP A 129 8.34 -5.92 -17.60
C ASP A 129 9.83 -6.12 -17.26
N TRP A 130 10.52 -6.99 -18.01
CA TRP A 130 11.95 -7.24 -17.81
C TRP A 130 12.80 -6.02 -18.19
N GLY A 131 12.43 -5.31 -19.25
CA GLY A 131 13.13 -4.09 -19.69
C GLY A 131 13.04 -2.97 -18.66
N TRP A 132 11.85 -2.75 -18.08
CA TRP A 132 11.63 -1.76 -17.03
C TRP A 132 12.29 -2.17 -15.70
N ALA A 133 12.26 -3.46 -15.34
CA ALA A 133 12.94 -3.96 -14.15
C ALA A 133 14.46 -3.77 -14.24
N LEU A 134 15.08 -4.04 -15.39
CA LEU A 134 16.50 -3.78 -15.60
C LEU A 134 16.82 -2.29 -15.53
N ALA A 135 16.04 -1.43 -16.20
CA ALA A 135 16.27 0.01 -16.19
C ALA A 135 16.21 0.61 -14.77
N LEU A 136 15.31 0.09 -13.91
CA LEU A 136 15.15 0.55 -12.53
C LEU A 136 16.24 0.01 -11.58
N ALA A 137 16.79 -1.18 -11.86
CA ALA A 137 17.79 -1.83 -11.02
C ALA A 137 19.23 -1.32 -11.27
N VAL A 138 19.52 -0.76 -12.44
CA VAL A 138 20.87 -0.31 -12.82
C VAL A 138 21.43 0.79 -11.89
N PRO A 139 20.69 1.87 -11.54
CA PRO A 139 21.22 2.95 -10.68
C PRO A 139 21.69 2.51 -9.28
N PRO A 140 20.91 1.73 -8.49
CA PRO A 140 21.36 1.30 -7.17
C PRO A 140 22.49 0.25 -7.23
N VAL A 141 22.55 -0.59 -8.27
CA VAL A 141 23.64 -1.57 -8.46
C VAL A 141 24.95 -0.87 -8.82
N PHE A 142 24.89 0.17 -9.64
CA PHE A 142 26.06 0.98 -9.97
C PHE A 142 26.65 1.67 -8.71
N VAL A 143 25.78 2.21 -7.85
CA VAL A 143 26.18 2.86 -6.60
C VAL A 143 26.72 1.88 -5.55
N SER A 144 26.25 0.63 -5.52
CA SER A 144 26.76 -0.40 -4.60
C SER A 144 28.05 -1.08 -5.09
N ALA A 145 28.32 -1.07 -6.39
CA ALA A 145 29.55 -1.60 -7.00
C ALA A 145 30.72 -0.60 -6.98
N TRP A 146 30.43 0.70 -6.97
CA TRP A 146 31.44 1.77 -6.91
C TRP A 146 32.44 1.65 -5.75
N PRO A 147 32.03 1.31 -4.51
CA PRO A 147 32.94 1.10 -3.38
C PRO A 147 33.81 -0.16 -3.53
N TRP A 148 33.29 -1.21 -4.18
CA TRP A 148 34.04 -2.45 -4.42
C TRP A 148 35.18 -2.24 -5.44
N LEU A 149 34.95 -1.40 -6.47
CA LEU A 149 35.99 -1.01 -7.42
C LEU A 149 37.08 -0.12 -6.78
N LEU A 150 36.72 0.77 -5.87
CA LEU A 150 37.68 1.61 -5.13
C LEU A 150 38.52 0.80 -4.12
N ASN A 151 37.98 -0.29 -3.56
CA ASN A 151 38.68 -1.14 -2.59
C ASN A 151 39.58 -2.22 -3.24
N LEU A 152 39.49 -2.39 -4.57
CA LEU A 152 40.33 -3.30 -5.36
C LEU A 152 41.51 -2.58 -6.04
N VAL A 153 41.48 -1.24 -6.07
CA VAL A 153 42.49 -0.36 -6.70
C VAL A 153 43.45 0.27 -5.66
N CYS A 154 43.12 0.16 -4.36
CA CYS A 154 44.03 0.44 -3.23
C CYS A 154 44.55 -0.87 -2.63
#